data_AF-A0A6G3WXP7-F1
#
_entry.id   AF-A0A6G3WXP7-F1
#
_cell.length_a   1.000
_cell.length_b   1.000
_cell.length_c   1.000
_cell.angle_alpha   90.00
_cell.angle_beta   90.00
_cell.angle_gamma   90.00
#
_symmetry.space_group_name_H-M   'P 1'
#
loop_
_entity.id
_entity.type
_entity.pdbx_description
1 polymer ?
#
loop_
_entity_poly.entity_id
_entity_poly.type
_entity_poly.pdbx_seq_one_letter_code
_entity_poly.pdbx_strand_id
1 'polypeptide(L)'
;AVVGALVFAVEVLALSWIGKVLGKLPSVRDSSEHLRSAIGDTLQLAILFGSLMAANAMGGGLGILVVGGLYLLNESMGRPVVRMAAAPAAVIVGGIVLNILYWLDLFTPIKG
;
A
#
# COMPACT_ATOMS: atom_id res chain seq x y z
N ALA A 1 -39.21 14.30 -1.53
CA ALA A 1 -38.42 14.16 -0.29
C ALA A 1 -38.81 12.92 0.51
N VAL A 2 -40.06 12.81 0.98
CA VAL A 2 -40.50 11.71 1.88
C VAL A 2 -40.38 10.31 1.27
N VAL A 3 -40.76 10.14 0.00
CA VAL A 3 -40.67 8.83 -0.68
C VAL A 3 -39.22 8.36 -0.84
N GLY A 4 -38.29 9.27 -1.15
CA GLY A 4 -36.86 8.95 -1.25
C GLY A 4 -36.26 8.55 0.09
N ALA A 5 -36.65 9.23 1.18
CA ALA A 5 -36.23 8.86 2.53
C ALA A 5 -36.74 7.48 2.95
N LEU A 6 -37.97 7.12 2.56
CA LEU A 6 -38.54 5.80 2.81
C LEU A 6 -37.80 4.68 2.05
N VAL A 7 -37.52 4.89 0.76
CA VAL A 7 -36.78 3.91 -0.05
C VAL A 7 -35.38 3.69 0.54
N PHE A 8 -34.67 4.76 0.88
CA PHE A 8 -33.34 4.68 1.50
C PHE A 8 -33.37 3.92 2.83
N ALA A 9 -34.38 4.18 3.67
CA ALA A 9 -34.55 3.46 4.93
C ALA A 9 -34.76 1.96 4.71
N VAL A 10 -35.56 1.58 3.71
CA VAL A 10 -35.79 0.17 3.36
C VAL A 10 -34.50 -0.49 2.85
N GLU A 11 -33.73 0.17 1.99
CA GLU A 11 -32.46 -0.36 1.47
C GLU A 11 -31.43 -0.61 2.58
N VAL A 12 -31.27 0.36 3.49
CA VAL A 12 -30.36 0.23 4.63
C VAL A 12 -30.78 -0.91 5.57
N LEU A 13 -32.08 -1.05 5.85
CA LEU A 13 -32.62 -2.13 6.67
C LEU A 13 -32.46 -3.50 5.99
N ALA A 14 -32.70 -3.58 4.68
CA ALA A 14 -32.52 -4.79 3.90
C ALA A 14 -31.04 -5.24 3.88
N LEU A 15 -30.11 -4.34 3.59
CA LEU A 15 -28.66 -4.62 3.65
C LEU A 15 -28.22 -5.05 5.05
N SER A 16 -28.74 -4.41 6.10
CA SER A 16 -28.45 -4.77 7.48
C SER A 16 -28.96 -6.17 7.85
N TRP A 17 -30.15 -6.54 7.36
CA TRP A 17 -30.71 -7.88 7.58
C TRP A 17 -29.90 -8.96 6.87
N ILE A 18 -29.56 -8.74 5.59
CA ILE A 18 -28.69 -9.66 4.83
C ILE A 18 -27.33 -9.81 5.52
N GLY A 19 -26.71 -8.71 5.95
CA GLY A 19 -25.44 -8.75 6.68
C GLY A 19 -25.51 -9.56 7.97
N LYS A 20 -26.60 -9.46 8.75
CA LYS A 20 -26.81 -10.28 9.95
C LYS A 20 -26.99 -11.76 9.63
N VAL A 21 -27.67 -12.11 8.54
CA VAL A 21 -27.86 -13.51 8.11
C VAL A 21 -26.55 -14.11 7.64
N LEU A 22 -25.83 -13.41 6.77
CA LEU A 22 -24.52 -13.84 6.26
C LEU A 22 -23.49 -13.96 7.38
N GLY A 23 -23.52 -13.07 8.38
CA GLY A 23 -22.64 -13.13 9.55
C GLY A 23 -22.87 -14.34 10.47
N LYS A 24 -24.03 -15.02 10.38
CA LYS A 24 -24.29 -16.27 11.12
C LYS A 24 -23.73 -17.51 10.42
N LEU A 25 -23.36 -17.41 9.14
CA LEU A 25 -22.81 -18.52 8.38
C LEU A 25 -21.27 -18.54 8.56
N PRO A 26 -20.70 -19.55 9.25
CA PRO A 26 -19.27 -19.56 9.56
C PRO A 26 -18.39 -19.49 8.31
N SER A 27 -18.75 -20.23 7.26
CA SER A 27 -18.00 -20.26 6.00
C SER A 27 -17.90 -18.90 5.29
N VAL A 28 -18.97 -18.10 5.33
CA VAL A 28 -19.02 -16.76 4.73
C VAL A 28 -18.17 -15.79 5.54
N ARG A 29 -18.23 -15.89 6.87
CA ARG A 29 -17.41 -15.07 7.76
C ARG A 29 -15.93 -15.37 7.58
N ASP A 30 -15.55 -16.65 7.55
CA ASP A 30 -14.15 -17.07 7.38
C ASP A 30 -13.59 -16.63 6.02
N SER A 31 -14.37 -16.81 4.95
CA SER A 31 -14.02 -16.33 3.61
C SER A 31 -13.81 -14.81 3.60
N SER A 32 -14.66 -14.07 4.30
CA SER A 32 -14.55 -12.60 4.40
C SER A 32 -13.28 -12.18 5.15
N GLU A 33 -12.87 -12.90 6.19
CA GLU A 33 -11.62 -12.62 6.91
C GLU A 33 -10.39 -12.93 6.05
N HIS A 34 -10.41 -14.04 5.30
CA HIS A 34 -9.37 -14.35 4.33
C HIS A 34 -9.27 -13.30 3.22
N LEU A 35 -10.40 -12.82 2.70
CA LEU A 35 -10.43 -11.73 1.72
C LEU A 35 -9.84 -10.45 2.32
N ARG A 36 -10.18 -10.11 3.57
CA ARG A 36 -9.60 -8.95 4.26
C ARG A 36 -8.08 -9.09 4.41
N SER A 37 -7.59 -10.26 4.80
CA SER A 37 -6.15 -10.53 4.89
C SER A 37 -5.47 -10.40 3.51
N ALA A 38 -6.07 -10.99 2.48
CA ALA A 38 -5.55 -10.95 1.12
C ALA A 38 -5.51 -9.50 0.56
N ILE A 39 -6.48 -8.65 0.92
CA ILE A 39 -6.45 -7.22 0.58
C ILE A 39 -5.21 -6.56 1.20
N GLY A 40 -4.89 -6.89 2.45
CA GLY A 40 -3.68 -6.38 3.11
C GLY A 40 -2.39 -6.81 2.39
N ASP A 41 -2.26 -8.11 2.10
CA ASP A 41 -1.08 -8.67 1.46
C ASP A 41 -0.87 -8.15 0.03
N THR A 42 -1.96 -8.10 -0.76
CA THR A 42 -1.93 -7.59 -2.13
C THR A 42 -1.58 -6.11 -2.16
N LEU A 43 -2.12 -5.32 -1.23
CA LEU A 43 -1.79 -3.89 -1.12
C LEU A 43 -0.33 -3.70 -0.71
N GLN A 44 0.20 -4.53 0.18
CA GLN A 44 1.61 -4.46 0.56
C GLN A 44 2.53 -4.74 -0.63
N LEU A 45 2.21 -5.75 -1.44
CA LEU A 45 2.98 -6.12 -2.63
C LEU A 45 2.89 -5.03 -3.71
N ALA A 46 1.69 -4.49 -3.94
CA ALA A 46 1.46 -3.41 -4.90
C ALA A 46 2.25 -2.15 -4.53
N ILE A 47 2.22 -1.76 -3.25
CA ILE A 47 2.97 -0.61 -2.75
C ILE A 47 4.48 -0.83 -2.90
N LEU A 48 4.98 -2.02 -2.59
CA LEU A 48 6.41 -2.35 -2.72
C LEU A 48 6.88 -2.24 -4.18
N PHE A 49 6.20 -2.90 -5.11
CA PHE A 49 6.59 -2.84 -6.52
C PHE A 49 6.39 -1.45 -7.13
N GLY A 50 5.31 -0.74 -6.78
CA GLY A 50 5.12 0.65 -7.19
C GLY A 50 6.26 1.55 -6.71
N SER A 51 6.71 1.35 -5.47
CA SER A 51 7.86 2.07 -4.89
C SER A 51 9.17 1.76 -5.61
N LEU A 52 9.42 0.49 -5.95
CA LEU A 52 10.60 0.09 -6.71
C LEU A 52 10.58 0.61 -8.16
N MET A 53 9.41 0.66 -8.80
CA MET A 53 9.27 1.27 -10.13
C MET A 53 9.51 2.78 -10.08
N ALA A 54 9.01 3.47 -9.05
CA ALA A 54 9.33 4.88 -8.83
C ALA A 54 10.83 5.09 -8.62
N ALA A 55 11.47 4.24 -7.82
CA ALA A 55 12.92 4.27 -7.60
C ALA A 55 13.71 4.05 -8.90
N ASN A 56 13.27 3.12 -9.74
CA ASN A 56 13.83 2.90 -11.06
C ASN A 56 13.70 4.12 -11.97
N ALA A 57 12.56 4.80 -11.95
CA ALA A 57 12.35 6.02 -12.75
C ALA A 57 13.21 7.20 -12.24
N MET A 58 13.47 7.29 -10.94
CA MET A 58 14.30 8.35 -10.35
C MET A 58 15.80 8.15 -10.59
N GLY A 59 16.31 6.92 -10.50
CA GLY A 59 17.74 6.68 -10.60
C GLY A 59 18.18 5.29 -11.03
N GLY A 60 17.30 4.58 -11.75
CA GLY A 60 17.60 3.30 -12.37
C GLY A 60 18.00 2.25 -11.35
N GLY A 61 19.03 1.47 -11.67
CA GLY A 61 19.56 0.45 -10.76
C GLY A 61 20.01 1.00 -9.41
N LEU A 62 20.58 2.21 -9.37
CA LEU A 62 20.98 2.86 -8.10
C LEU A 62 19.76 3.25 -7.26
N GLY A 63 18.72 3.80 -7.89
CA GLY A 63 17.47 4.12 -7.20
C GLY A 63 16.83 2.87 -6.60
N ILE A 64 16.72 1.78 -7.37
CA ILE A 64 16.23 0.48 -6.88
C ILE A 64 17.09 -0.02 -5.71
N LEU A 65 18.42 0.05 -5.82
CA LEU A 65 19.34 -0.42 -4.78
C LEU A 65 19.14 0.35 -3.47
N VAL A 66 19.06 1.68 -3.53
CA VAL A 66 18.88 2.53 -2.34
C VAL A 66 17.51 2.30 -1.71
N VAL A 67 16.43 2.37 -2.48
CA VAL A 67 15.06 2.23 -1.96
C VAL A 67 14.80 0.80 -1.48
N GLY A 68 15.20 -0.21 -2.26
CA GLY A 68 15.11 -1.61 -1.87
C GLY A 68 15.97 -1.94 -0.66
N GLY A 69 17.18 -1.39 -0.60
CA GLY A 69 18.09 -1.52 0.54
C GLY A 69 17.50 -0.93 1.82
N LEU A 70 16.93 0.28 1.75
CA LEU A 70 16.24 0.92 2.88
C LEU A 70 15.01 0.11 3.35
N TYR A 71 14.23 -0.44 2.42
CA TYR A 71 13.10 -1.32 2.76
C TYR A 71 13.58 -2.60 3.47
N LEU A 72 14.63 -3.25 2.96
CA LEU A 72 15.21 -4.45 3.58
C LEU A 72 15.87 -4.16 4.94
N LEU A 73 16.50 -3.00 5.09
CA LEU A 73 17.01 -2.51 6.38
C LEU A 73 15.89 -2.36 7.40
N ASN A 74 14.77 -1.75 7.01
CA ASN A 74 13.61 -1.67 7.88
C ASN A 74 13.10 -3.07 8.29
N GLU A 75 13.06 -4.02 7.37
CA GLU A 75 12.64 -5.39 7.64
C GLU A 75 13.62 -6.11 8.61
N SER A 76 14.93 -5.94 8.44
CA SER A 76 15.95 -6.56 9.29
C SER A 76 16.05 -5.94 10.69
N MET A 77 15.70 -4.66 10.83
CA MET A 77 15.66 -3.95 12.12
C MET A 77 14.39 -4.24 12.95
N GLY A 78 13.57 -5.22 12.54
CA GLY A 78 12.34 -5.56 13.24
C GLY A 78 11.15 -4.65 12.90
N ARG A 79 11.18 -4.00 11.72
CA ARG A 79 10.11 -3.16 11.18
C ARG A 79 9.78 -1.94 12.07
N PRO A 80 10.75 -1.06 12.39
CA PRO A 80 10.47 0.19 13.09
C PRO A 80 9.45 1.06 12.33
N VAL A 81 9.49 1.02 10.99
CA VAL A 81 8.44 1.57 10.12
C VAL A 81 7.49 0.45 9.72
N VAL A 82 6.19 0.70 9.87
CA VAL A 82 5.14 -0.26 9.47
C VAL A 82 5.24 -0.62 7.99
N ARG A 83 5.04 -1.90 7.66
CA ARG A 83 5.30 -2.47 6.32
C ARG A 83 4.59 -1.73 5.18
N MET A 84 3.39 -1.23 5.44
CA MET A 84 2.58 -0.47 4.48
C MET A 84 3.16 0.92 4.16
N ALA A 85 3.93 1.50 5.09
CA ALA A 85 4.57 2.80 4.93
C ALA A 85 6.07 2.71 4.60
N ALA A 86 6.71 1.55 4.87
CA ALA A 86 8.14 1.38 4.73
C ALA A 86 8.64 1.63 3.29
N ALA A 87 7.97 1.08 2.29
CA ALA A 87 8.38 1.24 0.89
C ALA A 87 8.18 2.70 0.38
N PRO A 88 7.03 3.38 0.60
CA PRO A 88 6.88 4.79 0.28
C PRO A 88 7.86 5.70 1.03
N ALA A 89 8.10 5.43 2.31
CA ALA A 89 9.08 6.19 3.10
C ALA A 89 10.50 6.03 2.53
N ALA A 90 10.88 4.80 2.16
CA ALA A 90 12.16 4.53 1.51
C ALA A 90 12.30 5.26 0.16
N VAL A 91 11.22 5.39 -0.62
CA VAL A 91 11.21 6.17 -1.88
C VAL A 91 11.47 7.65 -1.61
N ILE A 92 10.81 8.24 -0.61
CA ILE A 92 10.99 9.66 -0.26
C ILE A 92 12.44 9.91 0.18
N VAL A 93 12.94 9.08 1.10
CA VAL A 93 14.33 9.16 1.56
C VAL A 93 15.32 8.93 0.42
N GLY A 94 15.08 7.91 -0.41
CA GLY A 94 15.89 7.60 -1.58
C GLY A 94 15.92 8.75 -2.58
N GLY A 95 14.79 9.42 -2.83
CA GLY A 95 14.71 10.61 -3.68
C GLY A 95 15.54 11.77 -3.13
N ILE A 96 15.47 12.04 -1.83
CA ILE A 96 16.30 13.06 -1.18
C ILE A 96 17.79 12.73 -1.34
N VAL A 97 18.17 11.47 -1.07
CA VAL A 97 19.55 10.99 -1.22
C VAL A 97 20.04 11.18 -2.66
N LEU A 98 19.27 10.76 -3.67
CA LEU A 98 19.64 10.91 -5.07
C LEU A 98 19.81 12.39 -5.47
N ASN A 99 18.97 13.30 -4.97
CA ASN A 99 19.14 14.73 -5.21
C ASN A 99 20.44 15.28 -4.60
N ILE A 100 20.81 14.81 -3.40
CA ILE A 100 22.10 15.17 -2.77
C ILE A 100 23.27 14.64 -3.61
N LEU A 101 23.21 13.39 -4.07
CA LEU A 101 24.27 12.81 -4.92
C LEU A 101 24.39 13.56 -6.25
N TYR A 102 23.27 13.99 -6.83
CA TYR A 102 23.28 14.85 -8.02
C TYR A 102 23.98 16.18 -7.76
N TRP A 103 23.70 16.82 -6.62
CA TRP A 103 24.33 18.08 -6.25
C TRP A 103 25.84 17.97 -6.01
N LEU A 104 26.33 16.78 -5.63
CA LEU A 104 27.75 16.47 -5.48
C LEU A 104 28.41 15.98 -6.79
N ASP A 105 27.72 16.07 -7.93
CA ASP A 105 28.12 15.54 -9.25
C ASP A 105 28.46 14.03 -9.25
N LEU A 106 28.02 13.29 -8.22
CA LEU A 106 28.28 11.86 -8.05
C LEU A 106 27.22 10.98 -8.72
N PHE A 107 26.14 11.60 -9.21
CA PHE A 107 25.03 10.92 -9.85
C PHE A 107 24.43 11.79 -10.95
N THR A 108 24.32 11.26 -12.16
CA THR A 108 23.56 11.91 -13.24
C THR A 108 22.20 11.23 -13.36
N PRO A 109 21.08 11.95 -13.17
CA PRO A 109 19.76 11.39 -13.34
C PRO A 109 19.59 10.88 -14.78
N ILE A 110 18.94 9.73 -14.89
CA ILE A 110 18.56 9.15 -16.18
C ILE A 110 17.65 10.15 -16.88
N LYS A 111 18.12 10.71 -18.01
CA LYS A 111 17.26 11.48 -18.90
C LYS A 111 16.23 10.52 -19.48
N GLY A 112 14.96 10.76 -19.20
CA GLY A 112 13.85 10.11 -19.89
C GLY A 112 13.92 10.37 -21.39
#